data_AF-A0A9P6UZI7-F1
#
_entry.id   AF-A0A9P6UZI7-F1
#
_cell.length_a   1.000
_cell.length_b   1.000
_cell.length_c   1.000
_cell.angle_alpha   90.00
_cell.angle_beta   90.00
_cell.angle_gamma   90.00
#
_symmetry.space_group_name_H-M   'P 1'
#
loop_
_entity.id
_entity.type
_entity.pdbx_description
1 polymer ?
#
loop_
_entity_poly.entity_id
_entity_poly.type
_entity_poly.pdbx_seq_one_letter_code
_entity_poly.pdbx_strand_id
1 'polypeptide(L)'
;MTRITGPATQSFREERSSRTFTIDALYDKKTGQHVIRWTDVLQVCKGASYVSSNGKLVPFLTDEDLENLIPLRIAYQQDTIFDVVFAATAHIMDISSYNTTAVDGTAHIQATTHQISNLSIASDDPFKALVVLGSDTADLTPRAQVSFMAYSQLYKSFLAAVKAGQQTQVVEIKSAMDVHFDRLQQEMDRNHNLLVQLRDLQQKIDDQQQEMLNMQRQTLNHLAVIQNRLQAILTRTTSCTSTLSHDSSSSSRNPNAVGT
;
A
#
# COMPACT_ATOMS: atom_id res chain seq x y z
N MET A 1 14.00 -33.01 -38.73
CA MET A 1 13.12 -33.61 -37.70
C MET A 1 12.06 -32.58 -37.34
N THR A 2 10.87 -32.68 -37.92
CA THR A 2 9.76 -31.76 -37.65
C THR A 2 9.05 -32.26 -36.40
N ARG A 3 9.23 -31.60 -35.25
CA ARG A 3 8.42 -31.89 -34.07
C ARG A 3 6.99 -31.46 -34.39
N ILE A 4 6.07 -32.41 -34.43
CA ILE A 4 4.63 -32.12 -34.50
C ILE A 4 4.27 -31.57 -33.13
N THR A 5 4.34 -30.25 -32.98
CA THR A 5 3.89 -29.56 -31.79
C THR A 5 2.37 -29.57 -31.83
N GLY A 6 1.74 -30.30 -30.91
CA GLY A 6 0.29 -30.23 -30.70
C GLY A 6 -0.14 -28.80 -30.31
N PRO A 7 -1.45 -28.50 -30.34
CA PRO A 7 -1.95 -27.23 -29.84
C PRO A 7 -1.52 -27.03 -28.39
N ALA A 8 -0.95 -25.87 -28.08
CA ALA A 8 -0.61 -25.51 -26.71
C ALA A 8 -1.92 -25.31 -25.93
N THR A 9 -2.10 -26.03 -24.82
CA THR A 9 -3.32 -25.99 -24.01
C THR A 9 -2.97 -25.73 -22.56
N GLN A 10 -3.69 -24.81 -21.91
CA GLN A 10 -3.52 -24.51 -20.49
C GLN A 10 -4.59 -25.22 -19.67
N SER A 11 -4.17 -25.87 -18.59
CA SER A 11 -5.09 -26.43 -17.61
C SER A 11 -5.46 -25.40 -16.54
N PHE A 12 -6.75 -25.35 -16.23
CA PHE A 12 -7.34 -24.57 -15.16
C PHE A 12 -8.06 -25.49 -14.19
N ARG A 13 -8.18 -25.06 -12.93
CA ARG A 13 -8.95 -25.72 -11.88
C ARG A 13 -9.84 -24.69 -11.21
N GLU A 14 -11.11 -25.03 -11.03
CA GLU A 14 -12.01 -24.22 -10.21
C GLU A 14 -11.74 -24.50 -8.73
N GLU A 15 -11.40 -23.45 -7.97
CA GLU A 15 -10.93 -23.56 -6.57
C GLU A 15 -11.92 -24.32 -5.68
N ARG A 16 -13.23 -24.18 -5.91
CA ARG A 16 -14.28 -24.78 -5.08
C ARG A 16 -14.69 -26.19 -5.49
N SER A 17 -14.56 -26.55 -6.75
CA SER A 17 -15.16 -27.79 -7.30
C SER A 17 -14.14 -28.87 -7.61
N SER A 18 -12.84 -28.58 -7.50
CA SER A 18 -11.74 -29.44 -7.99
C SER A 18 -11.86 -29.82 -9.47
N ARG A 19 -12.81 -29.24 -10.21
CA ARG A 19 -13.03 -29.51 -11.62
C ARG A 19 -11.91 -28.85 -12.41
N THR A 20 -11.23 -29.64 -13.23
CA THR A 20 -10.24 -29.15 -14.17
C THR A 20 -10.84 -29.00 -15.57
N PHE A 21 -10.35 -28.04 -16.33
CA PHE A 21 -10.70 -27.82 -17.73
C PHE A 21 -9.51 -27.23 -18.48
N THR A 22 -9.50 -27.35 -19.81
CA THR A 22 -8.40 -26.88 -20.65
C THR A 22 -8.89 -25.81 -21.62
N ILE A 23 -8.08 -24.78 -21.83
CA ILE A 23 -8.30 -23.75 -22.86
C ILE A 23 -7.11 -23.73 -23.81
N ASP A 24 -7.39 -23.65 -25.11
CA ASP A 24 -6.37 -23.53 -26.15
C ASP A 24 -5.64 -22.19 -26.05
N ALA A 25 -4.30 -22.24 -26.02
CA ALA A 25 -3.47 -21.05 -25.98
C ALA A 25 -3.20 -20.52 -27.39
N LEU A 26 -3.56 -19.27 -27.63
CA LEU A 26 -3.41 -18.60 -28.92
C LEU A 26 -2.00 -18.02 -29.04
N TYR A 27 -1.36 -18.19 -30.19
CA TYR A 27 -0.06 -17.57 -30.46
C TYR A 27 -0.24 -16.08 -30.76
N ASP A 28 0.28 -15.22 -29.88
CA ASP A 28 0.27 -13.77 -30.07
C ASP A 28 1.50 -13.32 -30.86
N LYS A 29 1.28 -12.84 -32.09
CA LYS A 29 2.35 -12.39 -32.99
C LYS A 29 3.08 -11.15 -32.47
N LYS A 30 2.44 -10.32 -31.64
CA LYS A 30 3.06 -9.09 -31.13
C LYS A 30 4.09 -9.40 -30.05
N THR A 31 3.72 -10.25 -29.10
CA THR A 31 4.57 -10.60 -27.96
C THR A 31 5.44 -11.83 -28.23
N GLY A 32 5.18 -12.58 -29.31
CA GLY A 32 5.94 -13.78 -29.67
C GLY A 32 5.73 -14.97 -28.72
N GLN A 33 4.63 -14.99 -27.98
CA GLN A 33 4.34 -16.00 -26.96
C GLN A 33 2.90 -16.51 -27.07
N HIS A 34 2.67 -17.71 -26.55
CA HIS A 34 1.31 -18.24 -26.39
C HIS A 34 0.61 -17.55 -25.22
N VAL A 35 -0.64 -17.17 -25.44
CA VAL A 35 -1.45 -16.43 -24.47
C VAL A 35 -2.87 -17.00 -24.41
N ILE A 36 -3.52 -16.78 -23.28
CA ILE A 36 -4.91 -17.15 -23.05
C ILE A 36 -5.69 -15.86 -22.85
N ARG A 37 -6.79 -15.68 -23.58
CA ARG A 37 -7.63 -14.49 -23.41
C ARG A 37 -8.49 -14.66 -22.16
N TRP A 38 -8.57 -13.62 -21.35
CA TRP A 38 -9.42 -13.65 -20.15
C TRP A 38 -10.90 -13.90 -20.47
N THR A 39 -11.37 -13.42 -21.62
CA THR A 39 -12.73 -13.66 -22.11
C THR A 39 -13.05 -15.14 -22.26
N ASP A 40 -12.08 -15.96 -22.67
CA ASP A 40 -12.27 -17.38 -22.90
C ASP A 40 -12.38 -18.12 -21.55
N VAL A 41 -11.62 -17.67 -20.56
CA VAL A 41 -11.77 -18.13 -19.15
C VAL A 41 -13.15 -17.77 -18.62
N LEU A 42 -13.62 -16.53 -18.83
CA LEU A 42 -14.94 -16.07 -18.37
C LEU A 42 -16.12 -16.80 -19.04
N GLN A 43 -15.95 -17.26 -20.28
CA GLN A 43 -16.97 -18.07 -20.97
C GLN A 43 -17.18 -19.42 -20.30
N VAL A 44 -16.10 -20.05 -19.82
CA VAL A 44 -16.15 -21.34 -19.12
C VAL A 44 -16.52 -21.15 -17.64
N CYS A 45 -15.94 -20.16 -16.99
CA CYS A 45 -16.10 -19.84 -15.56
C CYS A 45 -16.76 -18.47 -15.38
N LYS A 46 -18.10 -18.44 -15.49
CA LYS A 46 -18.86 -17.21 -15.29
C LYS A 46 -18.70 -16.71 -13.85
N GLY A 47 -18.32 -15.44 -13.69
CA GLY A 47 -18.08 -14.82 -12.39
C GLY A 47 -16.69 -15.04 -11.81
N ALA A 48 -15.77 -15.64 -12.59
CA ALA A 48 -14.36 -15.64 -12.23
C ALA A 48 -13.84 -14.20 -12.09
N SER A 49 -13.00 -13.96 -11.10
CA SER A 49 -12.46 -12.63 -10.81
C SER A 49 -10.97 -12.54 -11.09
N TYR A 50 -10.22 -13.58 -10.74
CA TYR A 50 -8.79 -13.67 -11.05
C TYR A 50 -8.32 -15.11 -11.14
N VAL A 51 -7.05 -15.28 -11.50
CA VAL A 51 -6.36 -16.56 -11.56
C VAL A 51 -5.20 -16.56 -10.61
N SER A 52 -4.97 -17.67 -9.93
CA SER A 52 -3.80 -17.89 -9.09
C SER A 52 -3.05 -19.18 -9.48
N SER A 53 -1.78 -19.26 -9.13
CA SER A 53 -0.94 -20.45 -9.30
C SER A 53 -0.15 -20.63 -8.01
N ASN A 54 -0.32 -21.78 -7.35
CA ASN A 54 0.31 -22.08 -6.06
C ASN A 54 0.10 -20.96 -5.01
N GLY A 55 -1.13 -20.44 -4.93
CA GLY A 55 -1.50 -19.36 -4.00
C GLY A 55 -0.99 -17.97 -4.36
N LYS A 56 -0.33 -17.79 -5.52
CA LYS A 56 0.12 -16.48 -6.01
C LYS A 56 -0.77 -15.99 -7.14
N LEU A 57 -1.11 -14.71 -7.14
CA LEU A 57 -1.86 -14.08 -8.23
C LEU A 57 -1.07 -14.18 -9.54
N VAL A 58 -1.74 -14.62 -10.61
CA VAL A 58 -1.17 -14.62 -11.96
C VAL A 58 -1.46 -13.25 -12.59
N PRO A 59 -0.44 -12.41 -12.86
CA PRO A 59 -0.68 -11.09 -13.43
C PRO A 59 -1.16 -11.19 -14.88
N PHE A 60 -1.97 -10.22 -15.30
CA PHE A 60 -2.23 -10.02 -16.72
C PHE A 60 -0.98 -9.49 -17.41
N LEU A 61 -0.87 -9.76 -18.70
CA LEU A 61 0.20 -9.20 -19.52
C LEU A 61 0.01 -7.70 -19.66
N THR A 62 1.10 -6.96 -19.44
CA THR A 62 1.17 -5.51 -19.61
C THR A 62 2.01 -5.15 -20.84
N ASP A 63 1.85 -3.93 -21.34
CA ASP A 63 2.74 -3.35 -22.35
C ASP A 63 3.97 -2.68 -21.72
N GLU A 64 4.70 -1.91 -22.53
CA GLU A 64 5.91 -1.17 -22.13
C GLU A 64 5.62 -0.05 -21.13
N ASP A 65 4.38 0.45 -21.10
CA ASP A 65 3.91 1.51 -20.19
C ASP A 65 3.34 0.93 -18.88
N LEU A 66 3.46 -0.40 -18.66
CA LEU A 66 2.90 -1.15 -17.53
C LEU A 66 1.36 -1.14 -17.48
N GLU A 67 0.71 -0.79 -18.59
CA GLU A 67 -0.74 -0.85 -18.70
C GLU A 67 -1.18 -2.25 -19.13
N ASN A 68 -2.32 -2.70 -18.61
CA ASN A 68 -2.85 -4.02 -18.97
C ASN A 68 -3.23 -4.06 -20.46
N LEU A 69 -2.76 -5.08 -21.17
CA LEU A 69 -3.13 -5.27 -22.59
C LEU A 69 -4.65 -5.41 -22.75
N ILE A 70 -5.20 -4.76 -23.77
CA ILE A 70 -6.62 -4.89 -24.16
C ILE A 70 -6.73 -5.71 -25.46
N PRO A 71 -7.49 -6.83 -25.48
CA PRO A 71 -8.15 -7.48 -24.35
C PRO A 71 -7.15 -8.12 -23.38
N LEU A 72 -7.58 -8.31 -22.12
CA LEU A 72 -6.79 -8.93 -21.05
C LEU A 72 -6.30 -10.33 -21.45
N ARG A 73 -5.02 -10.58 -21.21
CA ARG A 73 -4.32 -11.81 -21.59
C ARG A 73 -3.51 -12.35 -20.42
N ILE A 74 -3.46 -13.66 -20.30
CA ILE A 74 -2.62 -14.38 -19.36
C ILE A 74 -1.54 -15.13 -20.16
N ALA A 75 -0.30 -15.11 -19.67
CA ALA A 75 0.79 -15.87 -20.28
C ALA A 75 0.55 -17.37 -20.14
N TYR A 76 0.72 -18.12 -21.23
CA TYR A 76 0.72 -19.58 -21.18
C TYR A 76 1.92 -20.10 -20.37
N GLN A 77 1.65 -21.05 -19.46
CA GLN A 77 2.66 -21.74 -18.67
C GLN A 77 2.49 -23.24 -18.82
N GLN A 78 3.47 -23.87 -19.47
CA GLN A 78 3.49 -25.31 -19.67
C GLN A 78 3.48 -26.06 -18.33
N ASP A 79 2.73 -27.17 -18.27
CA ASP A 79 2.63 -28.07 -17.12
C ASP A 79 2.16 -27.40 -15.81
N THR A 80 1.56 -26.21 -15.91
CA THR A 80 1.02 -25.48 -14.76
C THR A 80 -0.50 -25.57 -14.75
N ILE A 81 -1.10 -25.75 -13.57
CA ILE A 81 -2.56 -25.67 -13.39
C ILE A 81 -2.88 -24.35 -12.71
N PHE A 82 -3.74 -23.57 -13.35
CA PHE A 82 -4.18 -22.29 -12.86
C PHE A 82 -5.48 -22.42 -12.07
N ASP A 83 -5.48 -21.96 -10.82
CA ASP A 83 -6.64 -21.93 -9.94
C ASP A 83 -7.48 -20.69 -10.25
N VAL A 84 -8.70 -20.89 -10.75
CA VAL A 84 -9.65 -19.83 -11.03
C VAL A 84 -10.39 -19.48 -9.76
N VAL A 85 -10.19 -18.24 -9.30
CA VAL A 85 -10.82 -17.71 -8.10
C VAL A 85 -12.01 -16.85 -8.50
N PHE A 86 -13.14 -17.16 -7.87
CA PHE A 86 -14.37 -16.41 -8.00
C PHE A 86 -14.37 -15.36 -6.91
N ALA A 87 -14.71 -14.11 -7.25
CA ALA A 87 -15.14 -13.19 -6.20
C ALA A 87 -16.17 -13.96 -5.39
N ALA A 88 -16.06 -13.91 -4.07
CA ALA A 88 -17.19 -14.24 -3.25
C ALA A 88 -18.31 -13.34 -3.77
N THR A 89 -19.22 -13.92 -4.58
CA THR A 89 -20.56 -13.40 -4.70
C THR A 89 -20.95 -13.27 -3.25
N ALA A 90 -20.97 -12.04 -2.76
CA ALA A 90 -21.49 -11.72 -1.46
C ALA A 90 -22.97 -12.07 -1.55
N HIS A 91 -23.26 -13.38 -1.48
CA HIS A 91 -24.43 -13.85 -0.82
C HIS A 91 -24.42 -13.09 0.49
N ILE A 92 -25.51 -12.36 0.73
CA ILE A 92 -25.72 -11.39 1.80
C ILE A 92 -25.57 -12.02 3.21
N MET A 93 -25.06 -13.23 3.34
CA MET A 93 -24.80 -13.89 4.59
C MET A 93 -23.32 -14.26 4.67
N ASP A 94 -22.69 -13.72 5.70
CA ASP A 94 -21.42 -14.12 6.28
C ASP A 94 -20.14 -13.63 5.58
N ILE A 95 -19.77 -12.38 5.86
CA ILE A 95 -18.42 -11.87 5.63
C ILE A 95 -17.77 -11.68 7.00
N SER A 96 -17.31 -12.79 7.56
CA SER A 96 -16.17 -12.80 8.47
C SER A 96 -14.96 -13.36 7.70
N SER A 97 -13.78 -12.83 7.99
CA SER A 97 -12.46 -13.26 7.50
C SER A 97 -12.06 -12.95 6.04
N TYR A 98 -11.63 -11.70 5.76
CA TYR A 98 -10.43 -11.51 4.93
C TYR A 98 -9.59 -10.34 5.46
N ASN A 99 -8.30 -10.60 5.65
CA ASN A 99 -7.25 -9.63 5.96
C ASN A 99 -6.81 -8.93 4.66
N THR A 100 -6.68 -7.60 4.68
CA THR A 100 -6.14 -6.84 3.55
C THR A 100 -4.88 -6.10 3.98
N THR A 101 -3.82 -6.34 3.21
CA THR A 101 -2.53 -5.67 3.21
C THR A 101 -2.67 -4.20 2.83
N ALA A 102 -2.12 -3.34 3.67
CA ALA A 102 -2.08 -1.89 3.50
C ALA A 102 -1.33 -1.50 2.23
N VAL A 103 -1.96 -0.64 1.42
CA VAL A 103 -1.28 0.15 0.38
C VAL A 103 -1.49 1.62 0.71
N ASP A 104 -0.39 2.32 0.55
CA ASP A 104 -0.07 3.71 0.82
C ASP A 104 -1.07 4.71 0.23
N GLY A 105 -1.40 5.73 1.02
CA GLY A 105 -2.41 6.74 0.70
C GLY A 105 -2.46 7.82 1.78
N THR A 106 -1.29 8.35 2.14
CA THR A 106 -1.15 9.35 3.21
C THR A 106 -1.22 10.76 2.63
N ALA A 107 -2.43 11.29 2.46
CA ALA A 107 -2.75 12.71 2.61
C ALA A 107 -4.24 12.91 2.32
N HIS A 108 -4.96 13.54 3.26
CA HIS A 108 -6.12 14.44 3.04
C HIS A 108 -7.40 14.22 3.89
N ILE A 109 -7.44 13.33 4.89
CA ILE A 109 -8.65 13.14 5.72
C ILE A 109 -8.58 13.91 7.05
N GLN A 110 -8.42 15.24 7.01
CA GLN A 110 -8.53 16.09 8.21
C GLN A 110 -9.64 17.14 8.15
N ALA A 111 -10.37 17.27 7.04
CA ALA A 111 -11.35 18.37 6.89
C ALA A 111 -12.80 18.03 7.29
N THR A 112 -13.20 16.75 7.41
CA THR A 112 -14.65 16.42 7.39
C THR A 112 -15.32 16.19 8.75
N THR A 113 -14.58 16.27 9.87
CA THR A 113 -15.18 15.96 11.20
C THR A 113 -15.87 17.16 11.88
N HIS A 114 -15.65 18.40 11.43
CA HIS A 114 -16.19 19.60 12.11
C HIS A 114 -17.39 20.28 11.43
N GLN A 115 -17.95 19.73 10.35
CA GLN A 115 -19.08 20.37 9.63
C GLN A 115 -20.47 19.77 9.88
N ILE A 116 -20.61 18.70 10.65
CA ILE A 116 -21.92 18.06 10.86
C ILE A 116 -22.79 18.83 11.87
N SER A 117 -22.22 19.72 12.68
CA SER A 117 -22.96 20.43 13.74
C SER A 117 -23.84 21.59 13.26
N ASN A 118 -23.83 21.94 11.97
CA ASN A 118 -24.54 23.13 11.45
C ASN A 118 -25.59 22.85 10.35
N LEU A 119 -25.91 21.58 10.06
CA LEU A 119 -27.03 21.24 9.17
C LEU A 119 -28.34 21.32 9.95
N SER A 120 -28.87 22.54 10.10
CA SER A 120 -30.28 22.76 10.46
C SER A 120 -31.15 22.31 9.28
N ILE A 121 -31.63 21.06 9.36
CA ILE A 121 -32.49 20.43 8.35
C ILE A 121 -33.89 21.06 8.42
N ALA A 122 -34.08 22.17 7.71
CA ALA A 122 -35.40 22.71 7.33
C ALA A 122 -35.68 22.38 5.85
N SER A 123 -35.47 21.13 5.45
CA SER A 123 -35.78 20.64 4.11
C SER A 123 -36.94 19.67 4.19
N ASP A 124 -38.02 19.95 3.46
CA ASP A 124 -39.21 19.10 3.32
C ASP A 124 -38.91 17.72 2.68
N ASP A 125 -37.67 17.49 2.23
CA ASP A 125 -37.24 16.21 1.69
C ASP A 125 -35.90 15.76 2.32
N PRO A 126 -35.95 14.87 3.34
CA PRO A 126 -34.74 14.38 4.02
C PRO A 126 -33.78 13.64 3.07
N PHE A 127 -34.21 13.26 1.85
CA PHE A 127 -33.34 12.63 0.87
C PHE A 127 -32.35 13.58 0.20
N LYS A 128 -32.69 14.87 0.04
CA LYS A 128 -31.74 15.81 -0.59
C LYS A 128 -30.47 15.97 0.26
N ALA A 129 -30.60 15.99 1.57
CA ALA A 129 -29.46 16.07 2.48
C ALA A 129 -28.58 14.81 2.45
N LEU A 130 -29.20 13.62 2.40
CA LEU A 130 -28.46 12.36 2.38
C LEU A 130 -27.77 12.09 1.03
N VAL A 131 -28.36 12.55 -0.08
CA VAL A 131 -27.76 12.46 -1.42
C VAL A 131 -26.58 13.43 -1.56
N VAL A 132 -26.63 14.61 -0.95
CA VAL A 132 -25.51 15.57 -0.93
C VAL A 132 -24.32 15.04 -0.13
N LEU A 133 -24.54 14.25 0.93
CA LEU A 133 -23.46 13.52 1.63
C LEU A 133 -22.90 12.35 0.80
N GLY A 134 -23.65 11.85 -0.19
CA GLY A 134 -23.25 10.74 -1.06
C GLY A 134 -22.44 11.15 -2.30
N SER A 135 -22.48 12.42 -2.72
CA SER A 135 -21.76 12.90 -3.91
C SER A 135 -20.25 13.04 -3.71
N ASP A 136 -19.78 13.21 -2.47
CA ASP A 136 -18.35 13.23 -2.13
C ASP A 136 -17.86 11.86 -1.61
N THR A 137 -18.48 10.76 -2.07
CA THR A 137 -18.06 9.40 -1.71
C THR A 137 -16.79 8.95 -2.43
N ALA A 138 -16.19 9.80 -3.27
CA ALA A 138 -14.95 9.51 -3.99
C ALA A 138 -13.76 9.22 -3.06
N ASP A 139 -13.74 9.83 -1.86
CA ASP A 139 -12.67 9.64 -0.86
C ASP A 139 -12.96 8.50 0.13
N LEU A 140 -14.12 7.86 0.04
CA LEU A 140 -14.40 6.69 0.87
C LEU A 140 -13.69 5.47 0.32
N THR A 141 -13.16 4.65 1.24
CA THR A 141 -12.66 3.32 0.85
C THR A 141 -13.77 2.55 0.11
N PRO A 142 -13.44 1.75 -0.92
CA PRO A 142 -14.45 1.00 -1.68
C PRO A 142 -15.39 0.17 -0.79
N ARG A 143 -14.88 -0.32 0.36
CA ARG A 143 -15.65 -1.06 1.37
C ARG A 143 -16.67 -0.20 2.11
N ALA A 144 -16.30 1.03 2.49
CA ALA A 144 -17.22 1.98 3.11
C ALA A 144 -18.31 2.43 2.10
N GLN A 145 -17.94 2.60 0.83
CA GLN A 145 -18.88 2.94 -0.23
C GLN A 145 -19.94 1.86 -0.45
N VAL A 146 -19.54 0.58 -0.48
CA VAL A 146 -20.48 -0.56 -0.58
C VAL A 146 -21.41 -0.60 0.64
N SER A 147 -20.87 -0.41 1.85
CA SER A 147 -21.66 -0.44 3.08
C SER A 147 -22.68 0.71 3.12
N PHE A 148 -22.28 1.91 2.71
CA PHE A 148 -23.14 3.07 2.59
C PHE A 148 -24.25 2.86 1.54
N MET A 149 -23.91 2.34 0.37
CA MET A 149 -24.87 2.01 -0.69
C MET A 149 -25.92 1.01 -0.19
N ALA A 150 -25.50 -0.06 0.48
CA ALA A 150 -26.41 -1.05 1.08
C ALA A 150 -27.35 -0.41 2.12
N TYR A 151 -26.82 0.43 3.01
CA TYR A 151 -27.62 1.15 4.00
C TYR A 151 -28.65 2.09 3.35
N SER A 152 -28.24 2.82 2.31
CA SER A 152 -29.14 3.71 1.56
C SER A 152 -30.31 2.97 0.92
N GLN A 153 -30.10 1.72 0.48
CA GLN A 153 -31.14 0.87 -0.08
C GLN A 153 -32.10 0.36 1.00
N LEU A 154 -31.58 -0.11 2.14
CA LEU A 154 -32.39 -0.53 3.29
C LEU A 154 -33.25 0.61 3.83
N TYR A 155 -32.71 1.82 3.90
CA TYR A 155 -33.49 2.98 4.34
C TYR A 155 -34.62 3.34 3.36
N LYS A 156 -34.37 3.22 2.05
CA LYS A 156 -35.41 3.42 1.03
C LYS A 156 -36.53 2.38 1.14
N SER A 157 -36.18 1.11 1.33
CA SER A 157 -37.18 0.05 1.49
C SER A 157 -37.96 0.20 2.80
N PHE A 158 -37.30 0.61 3.88
CA PHE A 158 -37.95 0.94 5.16
C PHE A 158 -39.05 1.99 4.97
N LEU A 159 -38.72 3.12 4.34
CA LEU A 159 -39.69 4.19 4.12
C LEU A 159 -40.85 3.76 3.20
N ALA A 160 -40.59 2.92 2.20
CA ALA A 160 -41.63 2.37 1.35
C ALA A 160 -42.58 1.46 2.15
N ALA A 161 -42.04 0.59 3.03
CA ALA A 161 -42.82 -0.30 3.88
C ALA A 161 -43.67 0.48 4.91
N VAL A 162 -43.11 1.54 5.51
CA VAL A 162 -43.84 2.44 6.42
C VAL A 162 -45.01 3.11 5.69
N LYS A 163 -44.78 3.66 4.48
CA LYS A 163 -45.85 4.27 3.68
C LYS A 163 -46.94 3.28 3.27
N ALA A 164 -46.58 2.03 3.04
CA ALA A 164 -47.51 0.95 2.70
C ALA A 164 -48.23 0.35 3.93
N GLY A 165 -47.92 0.78 5.15
CA GLY A 165 -48.50 0.24 6.39
C GLY A 165 -48.06 -1.19 6.72
N GLN A 166 -46.96 -1.69 6.15
CA GLN A 166 -46.50 -3.07 6.29
C GLN A 166 -45.63 -3.27 7.54
N GLN A 167 -46.26 -3.34 8.71
CA GLN A 167 -45.58 -3.40 10.02
C GLN A 167 -44.54 -4.52 10.13
N THR A 168 -44.80 -5.72 9.59
CA THR A 168 -43.84 -6.83 9.67
C THR A 168 -42.55 -6.54 8.92
N GLN A 169 -42.63 -5.99 7.70
CA GLN A 169 -41.43 -5.59 6.94
C GLN A 169 -40.67 -4.46 7.61
N VAL A 170 -41.37 -3.53 8.26
CA VAL A 170 -40.74 -2.43 9.01
C VAL A 170 -39.85 -2.97 10.13
N VAL A 171 -40.31 -4.01 10.86
CA VAL A 171 -39.51 -4.64 11.93
C VAL A 171 -38.30 -5.37 11.37
N GLU A 172 -38.46 -6.14 10.29
CA GLU A 172 -37.37 -6.87 9.65
C GLU A 172 -36.30 -5.92 9.08
N ILE A 173 -36.71 -4.88 8.37
CA ILE A 173 -35.79 -3.90 7.79
C ILE A 173 -35.09 -3.11 8.90
N LYS A 174 -35.79 -2.76 9.98
CA LYS A 174 -35.17 -2.11 11.14
C LYS A 174 -34.08 -2.99 11.76
N SER A 175 -34.35 -4.28 11.97
CA SER A 175 -33.35 -5.21 12.48
C SER A 175 -32.14 -5.32 11.54
N ALA A 176 -32.35 -5.33 10.23
CA ALA A 176 -31.26 -5.34 9.25
C ALA A 176 -30.44 -4.04 9.28
N MET A 177 -31.10 -2.90 9.47
CA MET A 177 -30.42 -1.60 9.63
C MET A 177 -29.55 -1.56 10.87
N ASP A 178 -30.03 -2.07 12.01
CA ASP A 178 -29.26 -2.13 13.27
C ASP A 178 -27.97 -2.94 13.08
N VAL A 179 -28.06 -4.11 12.44
CA VAL A 179 -26.87 -4.95 12.11
C VAL A 179 -25.88 -4.22 11.20
N HIS A 180 -26.38 -3.50 10.19
CA HIS A 180 -25.51 -2.72 9.30
C HIS A 180 -24.87 -1.53 10.02
N PHE A 181 -25.57 -0.90 10.95
CA PHE A 181 -25.06 0.21 11.75
C PHE A 181 -23.93 -0.25 12.68
N ASP A 182 -24.13 -1.37 13.40
CA ASP A 182 -23.09 -1.97 14.24
C ASP A 182 -21.85 -2.33 13.43
N ARG A 183 -22.04 -2.86 12.22
CA ARG A 183 -20.93 -3.16 11.31
C ARG A 183 -20.20 -1.90 10.86
N LEU A 184 -20.92 -0.85 10.49
CA LEU A 184 -20.32 0.42 10.08
C LEU A 184 -19.53 1.05 11.23
N GLN A 185 -20.08 1.02 12.45
CA GLN A 185 -19.40 1.49 13.65
C GLN A 185 -18.10 0.71 13.88
N GLN A 186 -18.13 -0.62 13.78
CA GLN A 186 -16.93 -1.44 13.91
C GLN A 186 -15.86 -1.10 12.86
N GLU A 187 -16.26 -0.81 11.61
CA GLU A 187 -15.32 -0.39 10.57
C GLU A 187 -14.75 1.01 10.85
N MET A 188 -15.55 1.94 11.38
CA MET A 188 -15.04 3.25 11.81
C MET A 188 -14.04 3.12 12.95
N ASP A 189 -14.30 2.28 13.95
CA ASP A 189 -13.37 2.03 15.06
C ASP A 189 -12.06 1.40 14.57
N ARG A 190 -12.15 0.44 13.62
CA ARG A 190 -10.96 -0.13 12.97
C ARG A 190 -10.16 0.92 12.21
N ASN A 191 -10.82 1.75 11.41
CA ASN A 191 -10.16 2.82 10.66
C ASN A 191 -9.54 3.85 11.61
N HIS A 192 -10.21 4.18 12.72
CA HIS A 192 -9.66 5.05 13.75
C HIS A 192 -8.38 4.45 14.36
N ASN A 193 -8.40 3.18 14.72
CA ASN A 193 -7.22 2.47 15.24
C ASN A 193 -6.06 2.45 14.23
N LEU A 194 -6.33 2.25 12.94
CA LEU A 194 -5.31 2.31 11.89
C LEU A 194 -4.70 3.72 11.77
N LEU A 195 -5.51 4.77 11.86
CA LEU A 195 -5.01 6.15 11.86
C LEU A 195 -4.13 6.45 13.08
N VAL A 196 -4.48 5.92 14.26
CA VAL A 196 -3.64 6.02 15.45
C VAL A 196 -2.30 5.30 15.23
N GLN A 197 -2.31 4.08 14.68
CA GLN A 197 -1.07 3.35 14.36
C GLN A 197 -0.18 4.08 13.36
N LEU A 198 -0.77 4.70 12.33
CA LEU A 198 -0.02 5.50 11.35
C LEU A 198 0.62 6.72 12.01
N ARG A 199 -0.08 7.38 12.93
CA ARG A 199 0.48 8.49 13.70
C ARG A 199 1.66 8.04 14.57
N ASP A 200 1.53 6.92 15.26
CA ASP A 200 2.60 6.37 16.10
C ASP A 200 3.85 6.00 15.27
N LEU A 201 3.63 5.44 14.07
CA LEU A 201 4.72 5.13 13.14
C LEU A 201 5.42 6.40 12.65
N GLN A 202 4.66 7.44 12.30
CA GLN A 202 5.21 8.72 11.88
C GLN A 202 6.07 9.34 13.00
N GLN A 203 5.54 9.37 14.23
CA GLN A 203 6.28 9.87 15.39
C GLN A 203 7.59 9.11 15.59
N LYS A 204 7.57 7.78 15.43
CA LYS A 204 8.78 6.96 15.55
C LYS A 204 9.81 7.27 14.47
N ILE A 205 9.38 7.54 13.23
CA ILE A 205 10.28 7.96 12.15
C ILE A 205 10.93 9.30 12.50
N ASP A 206 10.15 10.25 13.01
CA ASP A 206 10.64 11.58 13.40
C ASP A 206 11.66 11.49 14.55
N ASP A 207 11.38 10.65 15.56
CA ASP A 207 12.29 10.40 16.68
C ASP A 207 13.62 9.78 16.19
N GLN A 208 13.56 8.81 15.27
CA GLN A 208 14.75 8.18 14.69
C GLN A 208 15.56 9.16 13.83
N GLN A 209 14.92 10.03 13.07
CA GLN A 209 15.59 11.08 12.31
C GLN A 209 16.31 12.05 13.25
N GLN A 210 15.66 12.44 14.35
CA GLN A 210 16.26 13.32 15.35
C GLN A 210 17.47 12.68 16.04
N GLU A 211 17.37 11.39 16.39
CA GLU A 211 18.49 10.62 16.96
C GLU A 211 19.68 10.56 15.99
N MET A 212 19.41 10.27 14.72
CA MET A 212 20.43 10.24 13.67
C MET A 212 21.15 11.60 13.54
N LEU A 213 20.41 12.70 13.55
CA LEU A 213 20.99 14.05 13.49
C LEU A 213 21.86 14.34 14.71
N ASN A 214 21.44 13.92 15.90
CA ASN A 214 22.23 14.07 17.12
C ASN A 214 23.54 13.28 17.05
N MET A 215 23.51 12.04 16.53
CA MET A 215 24.71 11.22 16.34
C MET A 215 25.69 11.83 15.33
N GLN A 216 25.19 12.38 14.23
CA GLN A 216 26.00 13.10 13.25
C GLN A 216 26.69 14.32 13.90
N ARG A 217 25.94 15.10 14.69
CA ARG A 217 26.48 16.26 15.41
C ARG A 217 27.56 15.85 16.42
N GLN A 218 27.36 14.76 17.16
CA GLN A 218 28.37 14.23 18.08
C GLN A 218 29.64 13.82 17.34
N THR A 219 29.50 13.13 16.20
CA THR A 219 30.63 12.70 15.36
C THR A 219 31.43 13.90 14.85
N LEU A 220 30.75 14.95 14.38
CA LEU A 220 31.39 16.20 13.96
C LEU A 220 32.13 16.88 15.11
N ASN A 221 31.55 16.91 16.32
CA ASN A 221 32.22 17.46 17.50
C ASN A 221 33.48 16.67 17.87
N HIS A 222 33.44 15.34 17.80
CA HIS A 222 34.60 14.48 18.03
C HIS A 222 35.73 14.76 17.02
N LEU A 223 35.39 14.93 15.74
CA LEU A 223 36.36 15.28 14.70
C LEU A 223 37.03 16.63 14.98
N ALA A 224 36.26 17.64 15.41
CA ALA A 224 36.81 18.95 15.76
C ALA A 224 37.82 18.87 16.93
N VAL A 225 37.53 18.05 17.96
CA VAL A 225 38.47 17.82 19.08
C VAL A 225 39.77 17.16 18.57
N ILE A 226 39.67 16.17 17.69
CA ILE A 226 40.84 15.50 17.11
C ILE A 226 41.68 16.50 16.30
N GLN A 227 41.05 17.32 15.45
CA GLN A 227 41.74 18.35 14.66
C GLN A 227 42.47 19.35 15.55
N ASN A 228 41.83 19.85 16.61
CA ASN A 228 42.46 20.78 17.56
C ASN A 228 43.68 20.16 18.26
N ARG A 229 43.61 18.87 18.64
CA ARG A 229 44.73 18.16 19.25
C ARG A 229 45.88 17.98 18.26
N LEU A 230 45.58 17.63 17.01
CA LEU A 230 46.60 17.52 15.96
C LEU A 230 47.29 18.87 15.72
N GLN A 231 46.54 19.96 15.66
CA GLN A 231 47.10 21.30 15.50
C GLN A 231 48.00 21.68 16.68
N ALA A 232 47.58 21.40 17.92
CA ALA A 232 48.40 21.66 19.11
C ALA A 232 49.71 20.85 19.13
N ILE A 233 49.67 19.59 18.67
CA ILE A 233 50.87 18.76 18.53
C ILE A 233 51.80 19.34 17.47
N LEU A 234 51.27 19.72 16.30
CA LEU A 234 52.05 20.32 15.23
C LEU A 234 52.75 21.61 15.68
N THR A 235 52.03 22.50 16.39
CA THR A 235 52.60 23.74 16.94
C THR A 235 53.69 23.47 17.98
N ARG A 236 53.55 22.43 18.81
CA ARG A 236 54.60 22.02 19.77
C ARG A 236 55.84 21.48 19.06
N THR A 237 55.67 20.66 18.03
CA THR A 237 56.79 20.09 17.28
C THR A 237 57.58 21.18 16.54
N THR A 238 56.90 22.15 15.91
CA THR A 238 57.58 23.25 15.21
C THR A 238 58.27 24.24 16.15
N SER A 239 57.71 24.49 17.33
CA SER A 239 58.37 25.32 18.35
C SER A 239 59.61 24.64 18.95
N CYS A 240 59.56 23.33 19.22
CA CYS A 240 60.73 22.58 19.69
C CYS A 240 61.88 22.56 18.66
N THR A 241 61.61 22.33 17.38
CA THR A 241 62.67 22.30 16.35
C THR A 241 63.34 23.65 16.16
N SER A 242 62.59 24.75 16.26
CA SER A 242 63.15 26.11 16.16
C SER A 242 64.11 26.46 17.31
N THR A 243 63.90 25.93 18.52
CA THR A 243 64.82 26.14 19.66
C THR A 243 66.13 25.38 19.51
N LEU A 244 66.09 24.15 18.97
CA LEU A 244 67.28 23.33 18.70
C LEU A 244 68.17 23.92 17.60
N SER A 245 67.59 24.60 16.60
CA SER A 245 68.37 25.28 15.56
C SER A 245 69.09 26.55 16.05
N HIS A 246 68.67 27.15 17.18
CA HIS A 246 69.26 28.41 17.65
C HIS A 246 70.46 28.23 18.60
N ASP A 247 70.56 27.09 19.29
CA ASP A 247 71.69 26.75 20.19
C ASP A 247 72.91 26.17 19.45
N SER A 248 72.77 25.80 18.18
CA SER A 248 73.86 25.25 17.37
C SER A 248 74.79 26.32 16.78
N SER A 249 74.50 27.61 16.97
CA SER A 249 75.29 28.73 16.41
C SER A 249 76.24 29.41 17.41
N SER A 250 76.32 28.96 18.67
CA SER A 250 77.15 29.55 19.72
C SER A 250 78.45 28.79 20.05
N SER A 251 78.79 27.69 19.35
CA SER A 251 80.04 26.95 19.58
C SER A 251 81.11 27.21 18.50
N SER A 252 81.43 28.48 18.28
CA SER A 252 82.69 28.90 17.64
C SER A 252 83.78 28.98 18.72
N ARG A 253 84.41 27.84 19.03
CA ARG A 253 85.65 27.80 19.84
C ARG A 253 86.85 27.79 18.90
N ASN A 254 87.43 28.97 18.82
CA ASN A 254 88.78 29.34 18.40
C ASN A 254 89.87 28.30 18.77
N PRO A 255 90.69 27.83 17.82
CA PRO A 255 92.07 27.44 18.10
C PRO A 255 93.00 28.44 17.42
N ASN A 256 93.44 29.40 18.22
CA ASN A 256 94.57 30.26 17.92
C ASN A 256 95.85 29.55 18.41
N ALA A 257 96.95 29.83 17.71
CA ALA A 257 98.35 29.65 18.15
C ALA A 257 98.90 28.20 18.04
N VAL A 258 100.14 27.91 17.62
CA VAL A 258 101.46 28.58 17.63
C VAL A 258 102.32 27.91 16.51
N GLY A 259 103.09 28.66 15.70
CA GLY A 259 104.58 28.69 15.70
C GLY A 259 105.23 27.30 15.52
N THR A 260 106.05 27.00 14.52
CA THR A 260 107.10 27.75 13.79
C THR A 260 107.52 26.89 12.60
#